data_AF-A0A2D9CKG6-F1
#
_entry.id   AF-A0A2D9CKG6-F1
#
_cell.length_a   1.000
_cell.length_b   1.000
_cell.length_c   1.000
_cell.angle_alpha   90.00
_cell.angle_beta   90.00
_cell.angle_gamma   90.00
#
_symmetry.space_group_name_H-M   'P 1'
#
loop_
_entity.id
_entity.type
_entity.pdbx_description
1 polymer ?
#
loop_
_entity_poly.entity_id
_entity_poly.type
_entity_poly.pdbx_seq_one_letter_code
_entity_poly.pdbx_strand_id
1 'polypeptide(L)'
;MGRHYNGDVDGKFMFAVQSSDAHERFGAVELDQDYIPYVVYRTSYAEICSELESIKKKGHVDKVEKMFDKETGWNAEIKAKYSVTDEDLSEYADYQIGIQLKEFFDDHPDIDECRFDAEI
;
A
#
# COMPACT_ATOMS: atom_id res chain seq x y z
N MET A 1 -19.99 -1.47 -31.46
CA MET A 1 -20.53 -1.53 -30.08
C MET A 1 -19.82 -0.48 -29.25
N GLY A 2 -20.55 0.51 -28.72
CA GLY A 2 -19.98 1.74 -28.14
C GLY A 2 -19.92 1.74 -26.60
N ARG A 3 -18.97 2.48 -26.04
CA ARG A 3 -18.80 2.71 -24.60
C ARG A 3 -19.93 3.60 -24.05
N HIS A 4 -20.24 3.47 -22.77
CA HIS A 4 -21.25 4.26 -22.07
C HIS A 4 -20.57 5.05 -20.94
N TYR A 5 -21.18 6.16 -20.56
CA TYR A 5 -20.83 6.93 -19.35
C TYR A 5 -22.10 7.08 -18.52
N ASN A 6 -21.94 7.02 -17.20
CA ASN A 6 -23.06 6.99 -16.27
C ASN A 6 -22.74 7.79 -14.99
N GLY A 7 -23.75 8.44 -14.41
CA GLY A 7 -23.66 9.31 -13.22
C GLY A 7 -24.76 10.37 -13.21
N ASP A 8 -24.41 11.62 -12.90
CA ASP A 8 -25.35 12.75 -13.01
C ASP A 8 -25.71 13.07 -14.48
N VAL A 9 -24.85 12.65 -15.42
CA VAL A 9 -25.11 12.70 -16.85
C VAL A 9 -24.82 11.33 -17.44
N ASP A 10 -25.81 10.78 -18.14
CA ASP A 10 -25.77 9.44 -18.72
C ASP A 10 -25.78 9.49 -20.25
N GLY A 11 -25.11 8.54 -20.89
CA GLY A 11 -25.17 8.43 -22.34
C GLY A 11 -24.26 7.37 -22.95
N LYS A 12 -24.18 7.43 -24.28
CA LYS A 12 -23.42 6.48 -25.09
C LYS A 12 -22.61 7.21 -26.15
N PHE A 13 -21.32 6.88 -26.23
CA PHE A 13 -20.45 7.41 -27.27
C PHE A 13 -20.83 6.87 -28.65
N MET A 14 -20.78 7.72 -29.68
CA MET A 14 -21.00 7.30 -31.06
C MET A 14 -19.89 6.36 -31.53
N PHE A 15 -20.29 5.14 -31.91
CA PHE A 15 -19.35 4.09 -32.29
C PHE A 15 -18.50 4.47 -33.50
N ALA A 16 -17.18 4.28 -33.37
CA ALA A 16 -16.16 4.60 -34.38
C ALA A 16 -16.06 6.09 -34.78
N VAL A 17 -16.75 7.00 -34.06
CA VAL A 17 -16.78 8.43 -34.38
C VAL A 17 -16.35 9.30 -33.19
N GLN A 18 -16.84 9.02 -31.98
CA GLN A 18 -16.61 9.86 -30.81
C GLN A 18 -15.57 9.25 -29.87
N SER A 19 -14.57 10.05 -29.49
CA SER A 19 -13.54 9.65 -28.53
C SER A 19 -14.12 9.55 -27.10
N SER A 20 -13.49 8.73 -26.25
CA SER A 20 -13.98 8.46 -24.88
C SER A 20 -13.62 9.57 -23.89
N ASP A 21 -12.58 10.33 -24.20
CA ASP A 21 -12.14 11.56 -23.52
C ASP A 21 -12.86 12.81 -24.08
N ALA A 22 -13.87 12.65 -24.95
CA ALA A 22 -14.52 13.79 -25.60
C ALA A 22 -15.16 14.78 -24.60
N HIS A 23 -15.41 14.32 -23.37
CA HIS A 23 -15.86 15.16 -22.26
C HIS A 23 -14.81 16.21 -21.85
N GLU A 24 -13.51 15.94 -22.02
CA GLU A 24 -12.43 16.89 -21.72
C GLU A 24 -12.53 18.16 -22.56
N ARG A 25 -13.03 18.04 -23.78
CA ARG A 25 -13.31 19.19 -24.65
C ARG A 25 -14.36 20.13 -24.08
N PHE A 26 -15.19 19.63 -23.16
CA PHE A 26 -16.20 20.39 -22.43
C PHE A 26 -15.73 20.71 -21.00
N GLY A 27 -14.42 20.57 -20.74
CA GLY A 27 -13.81 20.86 -19.45
C GLY A 27 -13.89 19.72 -18.44
N ALA A 28 -14.25 18.49 -18.85
CA ALA A 28 -14.04 17.35 -17.97
C ALA A 28 -12.56 17.15 -17.71
N VAL A 29 -12.23 16.73 -16.50
CA VAL A 29 -10.87 16.35 -16.12
C VAL A 29 -10.94 14.89 -15.75
N GLU A 30 -10.00 14.09 -16.26
CA GLU A 30 -9.86 12.70 -15.84
C GLU A 30 -9.59 12.67 -14.34
N LEU A 31 -10.37 11.86 -13.62
CA LEU A 31 -10.16 11.62 -12.20
C LEU A 31 -9.30 10.35 -12.09
N ASP A 32 -8.12 10.49 -11.48
CA ASP A 32 -7.25 9.37 -11.14
C ASP A 32 -8.00 8.36 -10.24
N GLN A 33 -7.66 7.08 -10.33
CA GLN A 33 -8.23 6.08 -9.42
C GLN A 33 -7.68 6.32 -8.01
N ASP A 34 -8.53 6.66 -7.04
CA ASP A 34 -8.13 7.00 -5.66
C ASP A 34 -7.41 5.85 -4.91
N TYR A 35 -7.42 4.63 -5.45
CA TYR A 35 -6.90 3.44 -4.79
C TYR A 35 -6.12 2.52 -5.73
N ILE A 36 -5.10 1.86 -5.19
CA ILE A 36 -4.34 0.77 -5.81
C ILE A 36 -4.73 -0.55 -5.14
N PRO A 37 -5.39 -1.48 -5.85
CA PRO A 37 -5.70 -2.80 -5.31
C PRO A 37 -4.46 -3.72 -5.30
N TYR A 38 -4.20 -4.36 -4.17
CA TYR A 38 -3.13 -5.33 -3.96
C TYR A 38 -3.67 -6.72 -3.62
N VAL A 39 -2.94 -7.75 -4.08
CA VAL A 39 -3.18 -9.15 -3.69
C VAL A 39 -1.85 -9.84 -3.38
N VAL A 40 -1.80 -10.51 -2.24
CA VAL A 40 -0.68 -11.36 -1.82
C VAL A 40 -1.19 -12.80 -1.75
N TYR A 41 -0.47 -13.73 -2.40
CA TYR A 41 -0.84 -15.14 -2.38
C TYR A 41 -0.05 -15.90 -1.32
N ARG A 42 -0.64 -16.96 -0.77
CA ARG A 42 -0.01 -17.86 0.21
C ARG A 42 1.27 -18.49 -0.32
N THR A 43 1.40 -18.68 -1.63
CA THR A 43 2.63 -19.18 -2.26
C THR A 43 3.84 -18.29 -1.98
N SER A 44 3.63 -16.99 -1.75
CA SER A 44 4.68 -16.02 -1.42
C SER A 44 4.95 -15.92 0.08
N TYR A 45 4.32 -16.73 0.93
CA TYR A 45 4.56 -16.72 2.37
C TYR A 45 6.04 -16.95 2.74
N ALA A 46 6.73 -17.82 1.99
CA ALA A 46 8.17 -18.04 2.17
C ALA A 46 8.99 -16.77 1.85
N GLU A 47 8.59 -16.00 0.84
CA GLU A 47 9.23 -14.74 0.47
C GLU A 47 9.00 -13.68 1.55
N ILE A 48 7.78 -13.58 2.08
CA ILE A 48 7.43 -12.68 3.20
C ILE A 48 8.33 -12.99 4.41
N CYS A 49 8.47 -14.26 4.78
CA CYS A 49 9.33 -14.65 5.90
C CYS A 49 10.81 -14.31 5.64
N SER A 50 11.30 -14.57 4.43
CA SER A 50 12.69 -14.26 4.06
C SER A 50 12.97 -12.76 4.09
N GLU A 51 12.03 -11.93 3.63
CA GLU A 51 12.19 -10.48 3.63
C GLU A 51 12.14 -9.91 5.04
N LEU A 52 11.23 -10.41 5.89
CA LEU A 52 11.19 -10.06 7.31
C LEU A 52 12.52 -10.37 8.02
N GLU A 53 13.14 -11.52 7.74
CA GLU A 53 14.46 -11.86 8.27
C GLU A 53 15.55 -10.92 7.74
N SER A 54 15.49 -10.55 6.46
CA SER A 54 16.42 -9.61 5.83
C SER A 54 16.36 -8.23 6.51
N ILE A 55 15.16 -7.67 6.65
CA ILE A 55 14.92 -6.37 7.31
C ILE A 55 15.38 -6.41 8.77
N LYS A 56 15.04 -7.48 9.51
CA LYS A 56 15.46 -7.65 10.90
C LYS A 56 16.97 -7.75 11.03
N LYS A 57 17.65 -8.45 10.12
CA LYS A 57 19.12 -8.61 10.13
C LYS A 57 19.88 -7.30 9.94
N LYS A 58 19.31 -6.32 9.23
CA LYS A 58 19.91 -4.99 9.08
C LYS A 58 19.96 -4.22 10.41
N GLY A 59 19.13 -4.59 11.40
CA GLY A 59 19.13 -4.00 12.75
C GLY A 59 18.46 -2.64 12.85
N HIS A 60 17.78 -2.18 11.79
CA HIS A 60 16.97 -0.96 11.77
C HIS A 60 15.77 -1.10 12.73
N VAL A 61 15.06 -2.22 12.63
CA VAL A 61 13.86 -2.55 13.42
C VAL A 61 14.14 -2.48 14.92
N ASP A 62 15.20 -3.13 15.41
CA ASP A 62 15.53 -3.17 16.83
C ASP A 62 15.81 -1.78 17.44
N LYS A 63 16.34 -0.83 16.65
CA LYS A 63 16.56 0.54 17.12
C LYS A 63 15.24 1.28 17.30
N VAL A 64 14.34 1.13 16.32
CA VAL A 64 13.05 1.80 16.31
C VAL A 64 12.13 1.21 17.38
N GLU A 65 12.13 -0.11 17.59
CA GLU A 65 11.40 -0.75 18.69
C GLU A 65 11.85 -0.21 20.06
N LYS A 66 13.18 -0.08 20.28
CA LYS A 66 13.71 0.51 21.53
C LYS A 66 13.33 1.96 21.75
N MET A 67 13.11 2.71 20.67
CA MET A 67 12.60 4.08 20.75
C MET A 67 11.12 4.05 21.16
N PHE A 68 10.29 3.26 20.48
CA PHE A 68 8.85 3.18 20.75
C PHE A 68 8.48 2.54 22.10
N ASP A 69 9.36 1.71 22.68
CA ASP A 69 9.18 1.18 24.04
C ASP A 69 9.17 2.29 25.12
N LYS A 70 9.79 3.44 24.81
CA LYS A 70 9.95 4.57 25.75
C LYS A 70 9.22 5.84 25.32
N GLU A 71 9.00 6.00 24.02
CA GLU A 71 8.43 7.21 23.44
C GLU A 71 7.18 6.84 22.64
N THR A 72 6.10 7.60 22.79
CA THR A 72 4.83 7.33 22.10
C THR A 72 4.76 7.94 20.69
N GLY A 73 5.90 8.33 20.11
CA GLY A 73 5.96 9.02 18.82
C GLY A 73 7.39 9.28 18.37
N TRP A 74 7.52 9.89 17.19
CA TRP A 74 8.79 10.24 16.59
C TRP A 74 8.78 11.70 16.14
N ASN A 75 9.73 12.48 16.62
CA ASN A 75 10.00 13.85 16.16
C ASN A 75 11.52 14.02 15.96
N ALA A 76 11.96 15.16 15.43
CA ALA A 76 13.38 15.38 15.15
C ALA A 76 14.28 15.22 16.40
N GLU A 77 13.81 15.65 17.57
CA GLU A 77 14.56 15.56 18.82
C GLU A 77 14.64 14.12 19.35
N ILE A 78 13.54 13.37 19.27
CA ILE A 78 13.48 11.95 19.65
C ILE A 78 14.34 11.13 18.70
N LYS A 79 14.23 11.33 17.38
CA LYS A 79 15.08 10.66 16.39
C LYS A 79 16.56 10.88 16.68
N ALA A 80 16.96 12.13 16.97
CA ALA A 80 18.32 12.45 17.35
C ALA A 80 18.75 11.78 18.66
N LYS A 81 17.88 11.76 19.68
CA LYS A 81 18.12 11.14 21.00
C LYS A 81 18.39 9.63 20.89
N TYR A 82 17.67 8.93 20.01
CA TYR A 82 17.80 7.49 19.82
C TYR A 82 18.69 7.10 18.63
N SER A 83 19.30 8.08 17.95
CA SER A 83 20.11 7.86 16.73
C SER A 83 19.34 7.07 15.65
N VAL A 84 18.05 7.37 15.50
CA VAL A 84 17.14 6.78 14.52
C VAL A 84 17.07 7.70 13.31
N THR A 85 17.31 7.14 12.13
CA THR A 85 17.20 7.83 10.85
C THR A 85 15.80 7.64 10.23
N ASP A 86 15.49 8.41 9.19
CA ASP A 86 14.26 8.19 8.41
C ASP A 86 14.27 6.85 7.66
N GLU A 87 15.45 6.35 7.30
CA GLU A 87 15.63 5.01 6.74
C GLU A 87 15.32 3.92 7.78
N ASP A 88 15.77 4.09 9.04
CA ASP A 88 15.43 3.16 10.12
C ASP A 88 13.90 3.08 10.31
N LEU A 89 13.20 4.22 10.26
CA LEU A 89 11.74 4.30 10.37
C LEU A 89 11.03 3.70 9.16
N SER A 90 11.53 3.90 7.95
CA SER A 90 10.99 3.33 6.72
C SER A 90 11.03 1.80 6.77
N GLU A 91 12.20 1.24 7.08
CA GLU A 91 12.39 -0.22 7.20
C GLU A 91 11.53 -0.82 8.33
N TYR A 92 11.35 -0.08 9.43
CA TYR A 92 10.42 -0.50 10.49
C TYR A 92 8.96 -0.51 10.02
N ALA A 93 8.52 0.50 9.26
CA ALA A 93 7.16 0.54 8.73
C ALA A 93 6.91 -0.62 7.74
N ASP A 94 7.86 -0.90 6.84
CA ASP A 94 7.80 -2.03 5.91
C ASP A 94 7.77 -3.37 6.66
N TYR A 95 8.58 -3.49 7.73
CA TYR A 95 8.56 -4.67 8.61
C TYR A 95 7.19 -4.91 9.25
N GLN A 96 6.52 -3.85 9.73
CA GLN A 96 5.18 -3.97 10.33
C GLN A 96 4.15 -4.49 9.33
N ILE A 97 4.17 -4.02 8.08
CA ILE A 97 3.29 -4.54 7.01
C ILE A 97 3.58 -6.03 6.77
N GLY A 98 4.86 -6.41 6.68
CA GLY A 98 5.24 -7.81 6.52
C GLY A 98 4.77 -8.71 7.67
N ILE A 99 4.81 -8.22 8.91
CA ILE A 99 4.29 -8.94 10.08
C ILE A 99 2.78 -9.14 9.97
N GLN A 100 2.02 -8.10 9.61
CA GLN A 100 0.57 -8.22 9.44
C GLN A 100 0.20 -9.24 8.36
N LEU A 101 0.91 -9.25 7.23
CA LEU A 101 0.72 -10.24 6.18
C LEU A 101 1.03 -11.66 6.68
N LYS A 102 2.13 -11.82 7.42
CA LYS A 102 2.51 -13.10 8.01
C LYS A 102 1.46 -13.60 9.00
N GLU A 103 1.03 -12.75 9.94
CA GLU A 103 0.00 -13.06 10.94
C GLU A 103 -1.32 -13.43 10.28
N PHE A 104 -1.74 -12.72 9.23
CA PHE A 104 -2.94 -13.07 8.47
C PHE A 104 -2.88 -14.50 7.91
N PHE A 105 -1.77 -14.89 7.29
CA PHE A 105 -1.63 -16.24 6.73
C PHE A 105 -1.47 -17.33 7.81
N ASP A 106 -0.92 -16.98 8.98
CA ASP A 106 -0.79 -17.88 10.13
C ASP A 106 -2.15 -18.14 10.80
N ASP A 107 -2.96 -17.10 10.99
CA ASP A 107 -4.28 -17.16 11.61
C ASP A 107 -5.35 -17.78 10.69
N HIS A 108 -5.13 -17.71 9.38
CA HIS A 108 -6.07 -18.20 8.36
C HIS A 108 -5.45 -19.25 7.42
N PRO A 109 -5.06 -20.44 7.91
CA PRO A 109 -4.32 -21.43 7.12
C PRO A 109 -5.04 -21.91 5.86
N ASP A 110 -6.37 -21.83 5.83
CA ASP A 110 -7.22 -22.26 4.70
C ASP A 110 -7.45 -21.15 3.64
N ILE A 111 -6.92 -19.93 3.85
CA ILE A 111 -7.04 -18.83 2.90
C ILE A 111 -5.77 -18.73 2.04
N ASP A 112 -5.95 -18.72 0.72
CA ASP A 112 -4.86 -18.68 -0.25
C ASP A 112 -4.45 -17.27 -0.71
N GLU A 113 -5.25 -16.24 -0.40
CA GLU A 113 -5.02 -14.88 -0.85
C GLU A 113 -5.39 -13.83 0.21
N CYS A 114 -4.59 -12.79 0.33
CA CYS A 114 -4.84 -11.59 1.11
C CYS A 114 -5.02 -10.42 0.15
N ARG A 115 -6.15 -9.71 0.20
CA ARG A 115 -6.46 -8.59 -0.69
C ARG A 115 -6.69 -7.33 0.12
N PHE A 116 -6.11 -6.21 -0.32
CA PHE A 116 -6.25 -4.91 0.33
C PHE A 116 -6.06 -3.79 -0.68
N ASP A 117 -6.63 -2.62 -0.40
CA ASP A 117 -6.51 -1.43 -1.25
C ASP A 117 -5.61 -0.40 -0.54
N ALA A 118 -4.72 0.26 -1.29
CA ALA A 118 -3.94 1.38 -0.79
C ALA A 118 -4.42 2.69 -1.41
N GLU A 119 -4.64 3.72 -0.59
CA GLU A 119 -4.99 5.06 -1.07
C GLU A 119 -3.78 5.72 -1.76
N ILE A 120 -4.04 6.54 -2.79
CA ILE A 120 -3.03 7.34 -3.52
C ILE A 120 -2.93 8.76 -2.96
#